data_AF-A0A3A8YD15-F1
#
_entry.id   AF-A0A3A8YD15-F1
#
_cell.length_a   1.000
_cell.length_b   1.000
_cell.length_c   1.000
_cell.angle_alpha   90.00
_cell.angle_beta   90.00
_cell.angle_gamma   90.00
#
_symmetry.space_group_name_H-M   'P 1'
#
loop_
_entity.id
_entity.type
_entity.pdbx_description
1 polymer ?
#
loop_
_entity_poly.entity_id
_entity_poly.type
_entity_poly.pdbx_seq_one_letter_code
_entity_poly.pdbx_strand_id
1 'polypeptide(L)'
;MILYKTKKSEIVRVDGSSDKQSLKKYSTTIIGDGIKTVFTIQHNLDTENIIFEMNDGTEPTLIDYVVIDKDNINITFAVAPTSSEKYNIKIYGTSKSDNNNNGSNNNENNSDDNNTIDPSKIGTIHDDWDYTIDDTNNIITLNYYTGSAEDVTVYGNYTVDGSKTYKTKLKSNNGNMSKYMFAGNRNVKNIIFNDDLDTSSCTNMFCMFYFCKSLTSLVIDNFNTSNVTNMSYMFAFCESLTNLNVSNFDTSNVIDMVDMFKSCKSLVSLDVINFDTSNVADMEGIFSTCESVTTIDLSNFDTSNVINMRGMFYGSKSITSLDLSSFDTGNVINMSTMFYECSSLASILVANGKWVTSQANISNMFDLCGVSDVIYV
;
A
#
# COMPACT_ATOMS: atom_id res chain seq x y z
N MET A 1 15.62 28.16 32.08
CA MET A 1 16.43 27.86 30.89
C MET A 1 17.04 26.49 31.09
N ILE A 2 16.32 25.44 30.70
CA ILE A 2 16.82 24.06 30.74
C ILE A 2 16.90 23.63 29.28
N LEU A 3 18.13 23.49 28.79
CA LEU A 3 18.43 22.94 27.48
C LEU A 3 17.88 21.51 27.41
N TYR A 4 16.95 21.26 26.49
CA TYR A 4 16.62 19.89 26.08
C TYR A 4 17.83 19.32 25.34
N LYS A 5 18.52 18.38 25.98
CA LYS A 5 19.43 17.47 25.28
C LYS A 5 18.56 16.56 24.41
N THR A 6 18.65 16.68 23.10
CA THR A 6 18.26 15.63 22.16
C THR A 6 19.06 14.37 22.52
N LYS A 7 18.40 13.40 23.15
CA LYS A 7 19.01 12.11 23.42
C LYS A 7 19.00 11.33 22.11
N LYS A 8 20.19 11.25 21.51
CA LYS A 8 20.71 10.26 20.55
C LYS A 8 19.68 9.35 19.88
N SER A 9 19.67 9.38 18.55
CA SER A 9 19.37 8.22 17.72
C SER A 9 20.08 6.98 18.28
N GLU A 10 19.32 6.00 18.73
CA GLU A 10 19.86 4.69 19.08
C GLU A 10 20.10 3.92 17.80
N ILE A 11 21.37 3.66 17.50
CA ILE A 11 21.78 2.77 16.42
C ILE A 11 21.63 1.36 16.96
N VAL A 12 20.63 0.63 16.47
CA VAL A 12 20.55 -0.82 16.66
C VAL A 12 21.43 -1.46 15.60
N ARG A 13 22.46 -2.21 16.03
CA ARG A 13 23.28 -3.04 15.15
C ARG A 13 22.79 -4.48 15.19
N VAL A 14 22.58 -5.06 14.03
CA VAL A 14 22.17 -6.46 13.88
C VAL A 14 23.29 -7.20 13.13
N ASP A 15 24.05 -8.03 13.84
CA ASP A 15 25.14 -8.82 13.25
C ASP A 15 24.61 -10.19 12.79
N GLY A 16 24.60 -10.45 11.47
CA GLY A 16 24.21 -11.74 10.89
C GLY A 16 25.40 -12.68 10.64
N SER A 17 25.26 -13.98 10.95
CA SER A 17 26.20 -15.03 10.52
C SER A 17 26.13 -15.28 9.01
N SER A 18 27.17 -15.89 8.43
CA SER A 18 27.45 -15.94 6.98
C SER A 18 26.73 -17.04 6.17
N ASP A 19 25.68 -17.69 6.67
CA ASP A 19 25.02 -18.74 5.90
C ASP A 19 24.09 -18.15 4.81
N LYS A 20 24.44 -18.49 3.56
CA LYS A 20 23.80 -18.10 2.30
C LYS A 20 22.39 -18.70 2.19
N GLN A 21 21.45 -17.91 1.67
CA GLN A 21 20.13 -18.33 1.15
C GLN A 21 19.02 -18.73 2.14
N SER A 22 18.94 -18.15 3.34
CA SER A 22 17.72 -18.24 4.16
C SER A 22 17.28 -16.85 4.64
N LEU A 23 15.98 -16.58 4.60
CA LEU A 23 15.35 -15.42 5.25
C LEU A 23 15.71 -15.46 6.73
N LYS A 24 16.49 -14.48 7.20
CA LYS A 24 16.88 -14.41 8.62
C LYS A 24 15.92 -13.51 9.37
N LYS A 25 15.27 -14.08 10.39
CA LYS A 25 14.40 -13.36 11.32
C LYS A 25 15.26 -12.71 12.40
N TYR A 26 15.18 -11.40 12.53
CA TYR A 26 15.84 -10.67 13.60
C TYR A 26 14.81 -10.00 14.50
N SER A 27 15.08 -9.98 15.81
CA SER A 27 14.28 -9.24 16.78
C SER A 27 15.20 -8.30 17.54
N THR A 28 14.93 -7.00 17.49
CA THR A 28 15.60 -6.04 18.38
C THR A 28 14.62 -5.49 19.41
N THR A 29 15.12 -5.25 20.62
CA THR A 29 14.39 -4.54 21.67
C THR A 29 14.64 -3.04 21.54
N ILE A 30 13.57 -2.28 21.37
CA ILE A 30 13.61 -0.82 21.39
C ILE A 30 12.94 -0.31 22.66
N ILE A 31 13.44 0.77 23.26
CA ILE A 31 12.86 1.43 24.43
C ILE A 31 12.37 2.82 24.00
N GLY A 32 11.05 3.01 23.97
CA GLY A 32 10.43 4.30 23.67
C GLY A 32 10.42 5.25 24.87
N ASP A 33 10.34 6.56 24.61
CA ASP A 33 10.29 7.62 25.63
C ASP A 33 8.99 8.46 25.59
N GLY A 34 7.99 8.04 24.82
CA GLY A 34 6.66 8.67 24.78
C GLY A 34 6.52 9.89 23.86
N ILE A 35 7.48 10.16 22.97
CA ILE A 35 7.41 11.20 21.93
C ILE A 35 7.60 10.59 20.53
N LYS A 36 7.45 11.37 19.46
CA LYS A 36 7.76 10.93 18.09
C LYS A 36 9.22 10.47 18.02
N THR A 37 9.43 9.17 17.95
CA THR A 37 10.77 8.57 17.93
C THR A 37 11.11 8.07 16.53
N VAL A 38 12.27 8.46 16.02
CA VAL A 38 12.86 7.93 14.79
C VAL A 38 13.94 6.93 15.16
N PHE A 39 13.82 5.69 14.67
CA PHE A 39 14.83 4.66 14.87
C PHE A 39 15.64 4.47 13.61
N THR A 40 16.97 4.54 13.72
CA THR A 40 17.88 4.16 12.63
C THR A 40 18.38 2.75 12.87
N ILE A 41 17.97 1.81 12.02
CA ILE A 41 18.41 0.42 12.09
C ILE A 41 19.57 0.23 11.11
N GLN A 42 20.73 -0.19 11.64
CA GLN A 42 21.87 -0.63 10.85
C GLN A 42 21.77 -2.13 10.61
N HIS A 43 21.77 -2.52 9.34
CA HIS A 43 21.71 -3.92 8.92
C HIS A 43 22.67 -4.18 7.76
N ASN A 44 22.93 -5.45 7.43
CA ASN A 44 23.89 -5.88 6.42
C ASN A 44 23.22 -6.67 5.26
N LEU A 45 22.00 -6.27 4.90
CA LEU A 45 21.12 -6.99 3.95
C LEU A 45 21.08 -6.23 2.62
N ASP A 46 20.79 -6.91 1.51
CA ASP A 46 20.29 -6.21 0.33
C ASP A 46 18.80 -5.87 0.62
N THR A 47 18.52 -4.61 0.96
CA THR A 47 17.17 -4.12 1.34
C THR A 47 16.23 -4.07 0.16
N GLU A 48 15.61 -5.21 -0.19
CA GLU A 48 14.52 -5.20 -1.18
C GLU A 48 13.14 -5.40 -0.53
N ASN A 49 13.04 -6.11 0.61
CA ASN A 49 11.77 -6.38 1.30
C ASN A 49 11.92 -6.29 2.83
N ILE A 50 11.42 -5.21 3.47
CA ILE A 50 11.45 -5.03 4.93
C ILE A 50 10.01 -5.01 5.47
N ILE A 51 9.68 -5.94 6.36
CA ILE A 51 8.36 -6.04 7.00
C ILE A 51 8.53 -5.86 8.50
N PHE A 52 7.65 -5.08 9.14
CA PHE A 52 7.68 -4.77 10.57
C PHE A 52 6.51 -5.41 11.32
N GLU A 53 6.77 -6.00 12.49
CA GLU A 53 5.75 -6.56 13.40
C GLU A 53 6.08 -6.18 14.85
N MET A 54 5.07 -5.85 15.69
CA MET A 54 5.18 -5.60 17.13
C MET A 54 4.69 -6.79 17.98
N ASN A 55 5.08 -6.85 19.26
CA ASN A 55 4.96 -8.06 20.11
C ASN A 55 3.61 -8.34 20.78
N ASP A 56 2.86 -7.31 21.13
CA ASP A 56 1.77 -7.43 22.11
C ASP A 56 0.37 -7.42 21.47
N GLY A 57 0.30 -7.37 20.14
CA GLY A 57 -0.96 -7.27 19.41
C GLY A 57 -1.67 -5.92 19.55
N THR A 58 -1.06 -4.93 20.21
CA THR A 58 -1.48 -3.52 20.15
C THR A 58 -0.69 -2.80 19.06
N GLU A 59 -1.37 -1.98 18.26
CA GLU A 59 -0.79 -1.32 17.09
C GLU A 59 -0.38 0.11 17.46
N PRO A 60 0.93 0.43 17.58
CA PRO A 60 1.36 1.81 17.38
C PRO A 60 1.19 2.14 15.90
N THR A 61 0.52 3.24 15.59
CA THR A 61 0.34 3.71 14.22
C THR A 61 1.72 4.01 13.62
N LEU A 62 2.20 3.14 12.74
CA LEU A 62 3.38 3.41 11.92
C LEU A 62 3.04 4.58 10.99
N ILE A 63 3.79 5.68 11.07
CA ILE A 63 3.55 6.84 10.20
C ILE A 63 4.34 6.70 8.91
N ASP A 64 5.60 6.26 9.00
CA ASP A 64 6.52 6.31 7.88
C ASP A 64 7.73 5.41 8.11
N TYR A 65 8.36 4.95 7.02
CA TYR A 65 9.71 4.43 7.05
C TYR A 65 10.48 4.90 5.81
N VAL A 66 11.73 5.32 6.03
CA VAL A 66 12.61 5.84 5.00
C VAL A 66 13.84 4.95 4.94
N VAL A 67 13.99 4.23 3.83
CA VAL A 67 15.27 3.56 3.52
C VAL A 67 16.28 4.67 3.21
N ILE A 68 17.29 4.83 4.08
CA ILE A 68 18.30 5.89 3.97
C ILE A 68 19.34 5.48 2.92
N ASP A 69 19.80 4.23 3.02
CA ASP A 69 20.67 3.58 2.07
C ASP A 69 20.54 2.06 2.23
N LYS A 70 21.37 1.31 1.50
CA LYS A 70 21.39 -0.16 1.51
C LYS A 70 21.70 -0.80 2.88
N ASP A 71 22.22 -0.05 3.85
CA ASP A 71 22.64 -0.55 5.16
C ASP A 71 21.87 0.13 6.32
N ASN A 72 21.01 1.13 6.03
CA ASN A 72 20.35 1.96 7.03
C ASN A 72 18.88 2.26 6.68
N ILE A 73 17.98 2.01 7.64
CA ILE A 73 16.54 2.35 7.53
C ILE A 73 16.15 3.22 8.72
N ASN A 74 15.43 4.31 8.46
CA ASN A 74 14.75 5.11 9.46
C ASN A 74 13.28 4.67 9.59
N ILE A 75 12.80 4.43 10.79
CA ILE A 75 11.40 4.11 11.07
C ILE A 75 10.82 5.20 11.95
N THR A 76 9.63 5.68 11.61
CA THR A 76 8.94 6.74 12.35
C THR A 76 7.55 6.27 12.79
N PHE A 77 7.31 6.28 14.09
CA PHE A 77 6.00 5.97 14.69
C PHE A 77 5.24 7.26 15.05
N ALA A 78 3.89 7.19 15.08
CA ALA A 78 3.03 8.32 15.43
C ALA A 78 3.16 8.73 16.88
N VAL A 79 3.16 7.74 17.75
CA VAL A 79 3.31 7.87 19.19
C VAL A 79 4.06 6.61 19.65
N ALA A 80 5.23 6.76 20.26
CA ALA A 80 5.86 5.66 20.99
C ALA A 80 5.10 5.45 22.32
N PRO A 81 4.83 4.21 22.77
CA PRO A 81 4.17 4.02 24.05
C PRO A 81 5.01 4.56 25.22
N THR A 82 4.30 5.00 26.26
CA THR A 82 4.81 5.85 27.36
C THR A 82 5.50 5.07 28.48
N SER A 83 5.61 3.74 28.36
CA SER A 83 6.21 2.85 29.34
C SER A 83 7.47 2.18 28.76
N SER A 84 8.34 1.67 29.65
CA SER A 84 9.58 0.96 29.32
C SER A 84 9.34 -0.45 28.73
N GLU A 85 8.26 -0.64 27.98
CA GLU A 85 7.91 -1.91 27.36
C GLU A 85 8.80 -2.20 26.15
N LYS A 86 9.09 -3.50 25.97
CA LYS A 86 10.01 -4.00 24.95
C LYS A 86 9.27 -4.24 23.64
N TYR A 87 9.53 -3.43 22.62
CA TYR A 87 9.14 -3.74 21.24
C TYR A 87 10.09 -4.79 20.68
N ASN A 88 9.59 -5.90 20.12
CA ASN A 88 10.39 -6.64 19.15
C ASN A 88 10.02 -6.10 17.78
N ILE A 89 11.01 -5.60 17.04
CA ILE A 89 10.84 -5.32 15.62
C ILE A 89 11.39 -6.51 14.85
N LYS A 90 10.54 -7.15 14.04
CA LYS A 90 10.98 -8.13 13.05
C LYS A 90 11.43 -7.41 11.79
N ILE A 91 12.54 -7.87 11.20
CA ILE A 91 13.08 -7.40 9.93
C ILE A 91 13.42 -8.64 9.13
N TYR A 92 12.97 -8.67 7.88
CA TYR A 92 13.25 -9.72 6.92
C TYR A 92 14.13 -9.13 5.79
N GLY A 93 14.95 -9.96 5.16
CA GLY A 93 15.75 -9.58 4.00
C GLY A 93 16.71 -10.68 3.56
N THR A 94 17.31 -10.52 2.37
CA THR A 94 18.20 -11.51 1.76
C THR A 94 19.68 -11.18 2.02
N SER A 95 20.50 -12.22 2.17
CA SER A 95 21.95 -12.06 2.36
C SER A 95 22.62 -11.70 1.04
N LYS A 96 23.52 -10.72 1.07
CA LYS A 96 24.35 -10.28 -0.08
C LYS A 96 24.99 -11.47 -0.82
N SER A 97 24.75 -11.59 -2.12
CA SER A 97 25.40 -12.62 -2.93
C SER A 97 26.83 -12.17 -3.28
N ASP A 98 27.84 -12.93 -2.85
CA ASP A 98 29.17 -12.84 -3.46
C ASP A 98 29.10 -13.43 -4.87
N ASN A 99 29.10 -12.58 -5.89
CA ASN A 99 29.19 -12.98 -7.30
C ASN A 99 30.52 -13.70 -7.55
N ASN A 100 30.46 -15.01 -7.83
CA ASN A 100 31.46 -15.70 -8.66
C ASN A 100 30.94 -17.03 -9.25
N ASN A 101 30.72 -16.99 -10.56
CA ASN A 101 30.93 -18.00 -11.61
C ASN A 101 30.03 -19.26 -11.80
N ASN A 102 29.58 -19.33 -13.07
CA ASN A 102 29.58 -20.44 -14.05
C ASN A 102 28.45 -21.49 -14.06
N GLY A 103 27.76 -21.56 -15.21
CA GLY A 103 27.70 -22.81 -16.00
C GLY A 103 26.39 -23.19 -16.70
N SER A 104 26.39 -23.04 -18.02
CA SER A 104 25.81 -23.95 -19.05
C SER A 104 24.29 -24.02 -19.36
N ASN A 105 23.93 -23.41 -20.49
CA ASN A 105 23.30 -23.98 -21.70
C ASN A 105 22.37 -25.22 -21.60
N ASN A 106 21.15 -25.14 -22.16
CA ASN A 106 20.86 -25.55 -23.56
C ASN A 106 19.37 -25.37 -23.98
N ASN A 107 19.21 -25.16 -25.30
CA ASN A 107 18.01 -24.98 -26.13
C ASN A 107 16.97 -26.11 -26.08
N GLU A 108 15.69 -25.83 -26.40
CA GLU A 108 15.08 -26.12 -27.72
C GLU A 108 13.60 -25.69 -27.83
N ASN A 109 13.17 -25.51 -29.08
CA ASN A 109 11.97 -24.83 -29.57
C ASN A 109 10.69 -25.69 -29.62
N ASN A 110 9.56 -24.95 -29.70
CA ASN A 110 8.41 -25.09 -30.63
C ASN A 110 7.05 -25.71 -30.19
N SER A 111 6.04 -24.87 -30.44
CA SER A 111 4.68 -25.05 -31.02
C SER A 111 3.53 -25.68 -30.21
N ASP A 112 2.51 -24.82 -29.99
CA ASP A 112 1.06 -24.98 -30.17
C ASP A 112 0.35 -26.26 -29.67
N ASP A 113 -0.50 -26.11 -28.65
CA ASP A 113 -1.97 -26.19 -28.75
C ASP A 113 -2.64 -26.39 -27.37
N ASN A 114 -3.85 -25.84 -27.22
CA ASN A 114 -4.71 -25.91 -26.04
C ASN A 114 -4.87 -27.32 -25.42
N ASN A 115 -4.30 -27.59 -24.23
CA ASN A 115 -4.97 -28.28 -23.10
C ASN A 115 -4.04 -28.47 -21.87
N THR A 116 -4.62 -28.27 -20.67
CA THR A 116 -4.31 -28.92 -19.38
C THR A 116 -2.84 -29.16 -19.00
N ILE A 117 -2.34 -28.35 -18.05
CA ILE A 117 -1.06 -28.62 -17.37
C ILE A 117 -1.26 -29.71 -16.30
N ASP A 118 -0.39 -30.74 -16.36
CA ASP A 118 -0.30 -31.87 -15.45
C ASP A 118 0.38 -31.47 -14.10
N PRO A 119 -0.35 -31.49 -12.97
CA PRO A 119 0.17 -31.11 -11.65
C PRO A 119 1.17 -32.09 -11.01
N SER A 120 1.46 -33.24 -11.63
CA SER A 120 2.33 -34.28 -11.05
C SER A 120 3.83 -33.93 -10.98
N LYS A 121 4.20 -32.69 -11.33
CA LYS A 121 5.56 -32.11 -11.17
C LYS A 121 5.65 -30.97 -10.14
N ILE A 122 4.63 -30.77 -9.30
CA ILE A 122 4.63 -29.71 -8.27
C ILE A 122 5.47 -30.19 -7.07
N GLY A 123 6.79 -30.01 -7.19
CA GLY A 123 7.75 -30.09 -6.10
C GLY A 123 7.91 -28.73 -5.43
N THR A 124 7.84 -28.72 -4.10
CA THR A 124 8.09 -27.61 -3.16
C THR A 124 7.27 -26.33 -3.39
N ILE A 125 6.37 -26.06 -2.44
CA ILE A 125 5.54 -24.85 -2.43
C ILE A 125 6.46 -23.61 -2.25
N HIS A 126 6.65 -22.91 -3.37
CA HIS A 126 6.90 -21.47 -3.55
C HIS A 126 7.82 -20.77 -2.53
N ASP A 127 9.14 -20.84 -2.72
CA ASP A 127 10.15 -20.07 -1.96
C ASP A 127 9.97 -18.54 -2.07
N ASP A 128 9.16 -18.08 -3.02
CA ASP A 128 8.86 -16.67 -3.28
C ASP A 128 7.65 -16.14 -2.50
N TRP A 129 7.00 -16.95 -1.67
CA TRP A 129 5.81 -16.56 -0.90
C TRP A 129 5.95 -16.93 0.56
N ASP A 130 5.54 -16.01 1.44
CA ASP A 130 5.15 -16.36 2.80
C ASP A 130 3.67 -16.78 2.79
N TYR A 131 3.39 -17.97 3.32
CA TYR A 131 2.06 -18.54 3.31
C TYR A 131 1.80 -19.44 4.52
N THR A 132 0.52 -19.68 4.81
CA THR A 132 0.09 -20.70 5.78
C THR A 132 -0.73 -21.79 5.09
N ILE A 133 -0.62 -23.02 5.58
CA ILE A 133 -1.39 -24.16 5.08
C ILE A 133 -2.36 -24.62 6.17
N ASP A 134 -3.63 -24.72 5.82
CA ASP A 134 -4.65 -25.43 6.58
C ASP A 134 -4.98 -26.73 5.84
N ASP A 135 -4.34 -27.81 6.28
CA ASP A 135 -4.50 -29.14 5.69
C ASP A 135 -5.87 -29.76 5.93
N THR A 136 -6.60 -29.29 6.94
CA THR A 136 -7.94 -29.81 7.29
C THR A 136 -8.97 -29.30 6.30
N ASN A 137 -8.85 -28.03 5.93
CA ASN A 137 -9.78 -27.37 5.01
C ASN A 137 -9.25 -27.28 3.57
N ASN A 138 -8.04 -27.78 3.30
CA ASN A 138 -7.35 -27.67 2.02
C ASN A 138 -7.22 -26.21 1.54
N ILE A 139 -6.65 -25.36 2.40
CA ILE A 139 -6.49 -23.94 2.10
C ILE A 139 -5.02 -23.52 2.23
N ILE A 140 -4.54 -22.78 1.23
CA ILE A 140 -3.31 -22.00 1.31
C ILE A 140 -3.71 -20.53 1.49
N THR A 141 -3.16 -19.88 2.52
CA THR A 141 -3.31 -18.43 2.71
C THR A 141 -2.01 -17.76 2.32
N LEU A 142 -2.05 -16.89 1.31
CA LEU A 142 -0.88 -16.09 0.92
C LEU A 142 -0.82 -14.83 1.78
N ASN A 143 0.34 -14.59 2.39
CA ASN A 143 0.55 -13.48 3.30
C ASN A 143 1.30 -12.35 2.60
N TYR A 144 2.48 -12.63 2.06
CA TYR A 144 3.23 -11.65 1.28
C TYR A 144 4.15 -12.33 0.28
N TYR A 145 4.41 -11.63 -0.82
CA TYR A 145 5.36 -12.04 -1.84
C TYR A 145 6.77 -11.60 -1.45
N THR A 146 7.72 -12.53 -1.47
CA THR A 146 9.14 -12.32 -1.21
C THR A 146 10.03 -12.50 -2.44
N GLY A 147 9.46 -12.97 -3.55
CA GLY A 147 10.20 -13.21 -4.78
C GLY A 147 10.66 -11.92 -5.47
N SER A 148 11.49 -12.09 -6.50
CA SER A 148 12.06 -10.98 -7.27
C SER A 148 11.62 -10.97 -8.74
N ALA A 149 10.65 -11.81 -9.10
CA ALA A 149 10.15 -11.88 -10.48
C ALA A 149 9.56 -10.54 -10.95
N GLU A 150 9.77 -10.22 -12.23
CA GLU A 150 9.14 -9.06 -12.84
C GLU A 150 7.64 -9.31 -13.13
N ASP A 151 7.25 -10.56 -13.38
CA ASP A 151 5.86 -10.95 -13.62
C ASP A 151 5.45 -11.99 -12.59
N VAL A 152 4.31 -11.77 -11.93
CA VAL A 152 3.80 -12.65 -10.87
C VAL A 152 2.39 -13.13 -11.20
N THR A 153 2.19 -14.45 -11.12
CA THR A 153 0.86 -15.06 -11.22
C THR A 153 0.47 -15.66 -9.87
N VAL A 154 -0.72 -15.30 -9.40
CA VAL A 154 -1.32 -15.81 -8.17
C VAL A 154 -2.47 -16.74 -8.55
N TYR A 155 -2.25 -18.04 -8.36
CA TYR A 155 -3.25 -19.04 -8.70
C TYR A 155 -4.31 -19.13 -7.59
N GLY A 156 -5.58 -19.24 -7.97
CA GLY A 156 -6.67 -19.46 -7.02
C GLY A 156 -6.73 -20.89 -6.47
N ASN A 157 -6.02 -21.83 -7.09
CA ASN A 157 -5.88 -23.19 -6.58
C ASN A 157 -4.49 -23.78 -6.91
N TYR A 158 -4.03 -24.71 -6.07
CA TYR A 158 -2.80 -25.47 -6.24
C TYR A 158 -3.06 -26.95 -6.00
N THR A 159 -2.57 -27.83 -6.89
CA THR A 159 -2.66 -29.29 -6.68
C THR A 159 -1.31 -29.84 -6.24
N VAL A 160 -1.26 -30.49 -5.08
CA VAL A 160 -0.05 -31.10 -4.53
C VAL A 160 -0.11 -32.61 -4.74
N ASP A 161 0.99 -33.19 -5.23
CA ASP A 161 1.18 -34.62 -5.47
C ASP A 161 0.06 -35.28 -6.30
N GLY A 162 -0.57 -34.52 -7.20
CA GLY A 162 -1.64 -34.99 -8.09
C GLY A 162 -2.91 -35.48 -7.39
N SER A 163 -3.07 -35.24 -6.09
CA SER A 163 -4.14 -35.85 -5.29
C SER A 163 -4.89 -34.86 -4.40
N LYS A 164 -4.22 -33.80 -3.92
CA LYS A 164 -4.82 -32.83 -3.00
C LYS A 164 -4.82 -31.43 -3.61
N THR A 165 -6.01 -30.86 -3.81
CA THR A 165 -6.17 -29.49 -4.30
C THR A 165 -6.43 -28.54 -3.15
N TYR A 166 -5.61 -27.50 -3.03
CA TYR A 166 -5.75 -26.43 -2.08
C TYR A 166 -6.35 -25.21 -2.77
N LYS A 167 -7.33 -24.56 -2.13
CA LYS A 167 -7.80 -23.25 -2.54
C LYS A 167 -6.89 -22.16 -1.97
N THR A 168 -6.60 -21.16 -2.77
CA THR A 168 -5.85 -19.98 -2.34
C THR A 168 -6.82 -18.95 -1.81
N LYS A 169 -6.56 -18.44 -0.61
CA LYS A 169 -7.31 -17.31 -0.05
C LYS A 169 -6.38 -16.20 0.39
N LEU A 170 -6.92 -14.99 0.40
CA LEU A 170 -6.37 -13.84 1.10
C LEU A 170 -7.24 -13.58 2.34
N LYS A 171 -6.61 -13.31 3.49
CA LYS A 171 -7.31 -12.97 4.73
C LYS A 171 -6.60 -11.83 5.43
N SER A 172 -7.35 -10.97 6.13
CA SER A 172 -6.79 -9.95 7.01
C SER A 172 -7.18 -10.15 8.48
N ASN A 173 -6.24 -9.81 9.38
CA ASN A 173 -6.15 -9.95 10.85
C ASN A 173 -6.63 -11.27 11.52
N ASN A 174 -5.78 -11.83 12.39
CA ASN A 174 -5.82 -13.17 13.02
C ASN A 174 -5.81 -14.36 12.02
N GLY A 175 -4.80 -14.40 11.15
CA GLY A 175 -4.56 -15.56 10.27
C GLY A 175 -3.73 -15.32 9.01
N ASN A 176 -3.22 -14.10 8.81
CA ASN A 176 -2.13 -13.69 7.89
C ASN A 176 -2.54 -13.48 6.41
N MET A 177 -2.20 -12.42 5.69
CA MET A 177 -2.36 -10.97 5.91
C MET A 177 -2.36 -10.31 4.52
N SER A 178 -3.51 -9.92 3.95
CA SER A 178 -3.56 -9.21 2.65
C SER A 178 -2.94 -7.81 2.66
N LYS A 179 -2.73 -7.23 3.87
CA LYS A 179 -2.01 -5.98 4.04
C LYS A 179 -0.53 -6.20 3.70
N TYR A 180 0.03 -5.37 2.82
CA TYR A 180 1.40 -5.47 2.29
C TYR A 180 1.72 -6.60 1.30
N MET A 181 0.72 -7.30 0.73
CA MET A 181 0.96 -8.51 -0.08
C MET A 181 2.07 -8.37 -1.13
N PHE A 182 2.13 -7.21 -1.80
CA PHE A 182 3.15 -6.86 -2.79
C PHE A 182 3.95 -5.60 -2.40
N ALA A 183 3.79 -5.08 -1.19
CA ALA A 183 4.42 -3.83 -0.80
C ALA A 183 5.95 -3.85 -1.00
N GLY A 184 6.49 -2.80 -1.61
CA GLY A 184 7.93 -2.64 -1.83
C GLY A 184 8.46 -3.38 -3.07
N ASN A 185 7.64 -4.17 -3.77
CA ASN A 185 8.08 -4.92 -4.95
C ASN A 185 8.27 -3.99 -6.17
N ARG A 186 9.39 -3.27 -6.19
CA ARG A 186 9.72 -2.23 -7.18
C ARG A 186 9.94 -2.75 -8.59
N ASN A 187 10.27 -4.02 -8.75
CA ASN A 187 10.61 -4.64 -10.04
C ASN A 187 9.40 -5.31 -10.71
N VAL A 188 8.33 -5.59 -9.96
CA VAL A 188 7.13 -6.25 -10.50
C VAL A 188 6.44 -5.30 -11.47
N LYS A 189 6.22 -5.78 -12.70
CA LYS A 189 5.58 -5.09 -13.83
C LYS A 189 4.15 -5.55 -14.02
N ASN A 190 3.87 -6.84 -13.81
CA ASN A 190 2.55 -7.41 -13.99
C ASN A 190 2.20 -8.36 -12.83
N ILE A 191 0.99 -8.22 -12.31
CA ILE A 191 0.41 -9.14 -11.32
C ILE A 191 -0.92 -9.64 -11.88
N ILE A 192 -1.06 -10.96 -11.98
CA ILE A 192 -2.27 -11.63 -12.46
C ILE A 192 -2.84 -12.48 -11.34
N PHE A 193 -4.08 -12.21 -10.92
CA PHE A 193 -4.83 -13.02 -9.97
C PHE A 193 -5.87 -13.87 -10.70
N ASN A 194 -5.80 -15.20 -10.57
CA ASN A 194 -6.76 -16.08 -11.22
C ASN A 194 -8.14 -16.07 -10.55
N ASP A 195 -9.19 -16.38 -11.31
CA ASP A 195 -10.61 -16.27 -10.94
C ASP A 195 -11.02 -17.01 -9.65
N ASP A 196 -10.31 -18.08 -9.28
CA ASP A 196 -10.63 -18.88 -8.09
C ASP A 196 -10.08 -18.30 -6.77
N LEU A 197 -9.40 -17.14 -6.80
CA LEU A 197 -8.82 -16.53 -5.60
C LEU A 197 -9.91 -15.98 -4.67
N ASP A 198 -9.95 -16.47 -3.43
CA ASP A 198 -10.90 -15.99 -2.43
C ASP A 198 -10.35 -14.78 -1.67
N THR A 199 -10.96 -13.61 -1.89
CA THR A 199 -10.67 -12.36 -1.15
C THR A 199 -11.81 -11.94 -0.23
N SER A 200 -12.90 -12.71 -0.15
CA SER A 200 -14.12 -12.34 0.55
C SER A 200 -13.94 -12.16 2.06
N SER A 201 -12.88 -12.75 2.63
CA SER A 201 -12.54 -12.62 4.05
C SER A 201 -11.60 -11.46 4.39
N CYS A 202 -11.16 -10.70 3.38
CA CYS A 202 -10.29 -9.55 3.58
C CYS A 202 -11.04 -8.41 4.26
N THR A 203 -10.55 -7.98 5.41
CA THR A 203 -11.04 -6.78 6.12
C THR A 203 -10.08 -5.60 6.03
N ASN A 204 -8.84 -5.82 5.58
CA ASN A 204 -7.82 -4.79 5.52
C ASN A 204 -6.86 -5.08 4.37
N MET A 205 -6.79 -4.14 3.41
CA MET A 205 -5.95 -4.14 2.21
C MET A 205 -4.92 -3.00 2.26
N PHE A 206 -4.58 -2.53 3.47
CA PHE A 206 -3.58 -1.50 3.70
C PHE A 206 -2.27 -1.82 2.98
N CYS A 207 -1.75 -0.86 2.22
CA CYS A 207 -0.49 -0.97 1.49
C CYS A 207 -0.36 -2.21 0.58
N MET A 208 -1.45 -2.84 0.12
CA MET A 208 -1.36 -4.12 -0.60
C MET A 208 -0.39 -4.09 -1.81
N PHE A 209 -0.35 -2.99 -2.56
CA PHE A 209 0.55 -2.75 -3.70
C PHE A 209 1.46 -1.53 -3.49
N TYR A 210 1.65 -1.11 -2.24
CA TYR A 210 2.43 0.07 -1.90
C TYR A 210 3.83 0.01 -2.53
N PHE A 211 4.23 1.07 -3.22
CA PHE A 211 5.58 1.20 -3.79
C PHE A 211 5.95 0.14 -4.85
N CYS A 212 4.95 -0.48 -5.51
CA CYS A 212 5.14 -1.27 -6.73
C CYS A 212 5.44 -0.35 -7.93
N LYS A 213 6.58 0.33 -7.90
CA LYS A 213 6.92 1.44 -8.80
C LYS A 213 6.91 1.06 -10.29
N SER A 214 7.31 -0.17 -10.64
CA SER A 214 7.33 -0.63 -12.04
C SER A 214 6.04 -1.29 -12.50
N LEU A 215 5.01 -1.39 -11.65
CA LEU A 215 3.76 -2.07 -11.96
C LEU A 215 3.03 -1.31 -13.08
N THR A 216 2.89 -1.93 -14.24
CA THR A 216 2.25 -1.34 -15.42
C THR A 216 0.82 -1.81 -15.63
N SER A 217 0.50 -3.03 -15.19
CA SER A 217 -0.82 -3.65 -15.32
C SER A 217 -1.20 -4.40 -14.05
N LEU A 218 -2.46 -4.26 -13.64
CA LEU A 218 -3.04 -4.92 -12.48
C LEU A 218 -4.51 -5.29 -12.78
N VAL A 219 -4.83 -6.58 -12.72
CA VAL A 219 -6.18 -7.10 -12.95
C VAL A 219 -6.74 -7.62 -11.63
N ILE A 220 -7.75 -6.92 -11.10
CA ILE A 220 -8.35 -7.16 -9.77
C ILE A 220 -9.88 -7.17 -9.80
N ASP A 221 -10.46 -7.45 -10.97
CA ASP A 221 -11.92 -7.46 -11.19
C ASP A 221 -12.65 -8.52 -10.34
N ASN A 222 -11.91 -9.55 -9.92
CA ASN A 222 -12.37 -10.66 -9.08
C ASN A 222 -12.23 -10.38 -7.57
N PHE A 223 -11.74 -9.21 -7.15
CA PHE A 223 -11.65 -8.87 -5.73
C PHE A 223 -13.04 -8.61 -5.15
N ASN A 224 -13.33 -9.28 -4.03
CA ASN A 224 -14.47 -8.98 -3.18
C ASN A 224 -14.00 -8.09 -2.03
N THR A 225 -14.35 -6.81 -2.08
CA THR A 225 -13.97 -5.81 -1.06
C THR A 225 -15.07 -5.50 -0.05
N SER A 226 -16.21 -6.21 -0.10
CA SER A 226 -17.40 -5.89 0.72
C SER A 226 -17.15 -5.92 2.23
N ASN A 227 -16.12 -6.63 2.72
CA ASN A 227 -15.76 -6.67 4.14
C ASN A 227 -14.58 -5.77 4.50
N VAL A 228 -13.99 -5.06 3.53
CA VAL A 228 -12.79 -4.26 3.73
C VAL A 228 -13.13 -2.95 4.42
N THR A 229 -12.45 -2.67 5.53
CA THR A 229 -12.60 -1.43 6.29
C THR A 229 -11.42 -0.46 6.12
N ASN A 230 -10.28 -0.96 5.63
CA ASN A 230 -9.07 -0.14 5.42
C ASN A 230 -8.42 -0.44 4.07
N MET A 231 -8.33 0.59 3.24
CA MET A 231 -7.68 0.61 1.92
C MET A 231 -6.58 1.68 1.84
N SER A 232 -6.11 2.20 2.98
CA SER A 232 -5.10 3.27 2.98
C SER A 232 -3.82 2.81 2.29
N TYR A 233 -3.24 3.69 1.48
CA TYR A 233 -2.01 3.46 0.71
C TYR A 233 -2.05 2.26 -0.24
N MET A 234 -3.22 1.67 -0.53
CA MET A 234 -3.32 0.40 -1.26
C MET A 234 -2.55 0.39 -2.58
N PHE A 235 -2.60 1.50 -3.33
CA PHE A 235 -1.89 1.68 -4.61
C PHE A 235 -0.87 2.81 -4.59
N ALA A 236 -0.54 3.33 -3.40
CA ALA A 236 0.35 4.49 -3.32
C ALA A 236 1.75 4.18 -3.87
N PHE A 237 2.29 5.10 -4.66
CA PHE A 237 3.57 5.01 -5.37
C PHE A 237 3.65 3.89 -6.42
N CYS A 238 2.52 3.41 -6.95
CA CYS A 238 2.46 2.67 -8.21
C CYS A 238 2.65 3.63 -9.40
N GLU A 239 3.85 4.24 -9.51
CA GLU A 239 4.10 5.36 -10.42
C GLU A 239 3.91 5.02 -11.91
N SER A 240 4.19 3.77 -12.31
CA SER A 240 4.10 3.30 -13.71
C SER A 240 2.73 2.72 -14.10
N LEU A 241 1.77 2.67 -13.16
CA LEU A 241 0.46 2.06 -13.42
C LEU A 241 -0.35 2.97 -14.33
N THR A 242 -0.70 2.46 -15.51
CA THR A 242 -1.37 3.28 -16.55
C THR A 242 -2.88 3.14 -16.53
N ASN A 243 -3.39 1.98 -16.10
CA ASN A 243 -4.80 1.64 -16.04
C ASN A 243 -5.07 0.87 -14.75
N LEU A 244 -6.19 1.16 -14.10
CA LEU A 244 -6.65 0.47 -12.91
C LEU A 244 -8.17 0.47 -12.90
N ASN A 245 -8.78 -0.72 -12.90
CA ASN A 245 -10.23 -0.86 -12.75
C ASN A 245 -10.56 -1.11 -11.28
N VAL A 246 -11.33 -0.21 -10.66
CA VAL A 246 -11.86 -0.34 -9.29
C VAL A 246 -13.39 -0.27 -9.26
N SER A 247 -14.05 -0.39 -10.42
CA SER A 247 -15.51 -0.28 -10.51
C SER A 247 -16.27 -1.38 -9.74
N ASN A 248 -15.62 -2.51 -9.47
CA ASN A 248 -16.15 -3.62 -8.67
C ASN A 248 -15.96 -3.44 -7.16
N PHE A 249 -15.28 -2.40 -6.71
CA PHE A 249 -15.00 -2.21 -5.28
C PHE A 249 -16.28 -1.76 -4.56
N ASP A 250 -16.74 -2.60 -3.63
CA ASP A 250 -17.64 -2.18 -2.56
C ASP A 250 -16.82 -1.49 -1.47
N THR A 251 -17.08 -0.21 -1.26
CA THR A 251 -16.41 0.65 -0.27
C THR A 251 -17.33 1.06 0.88
N SER A 252 -18.55 0.51 0.95
CA SER A 252 -19.56 0.88 1.95
C SER A 252 -19.11 0.64 3.40
N ASN A 253 -18.17 -0.28 3.63
CA ASN A 253 -17.58 -0.54 4.94
C ASN A 253 -16.21 0.13 5.16
N VAL A 254 -15.67 0.86 4.18
CA VAL A 254 -14.35 1.49 4.27
C VAL A 254 -14.41 2.72 5.16
N ILE A 255 -13.50 2.75 6.14
CA ILE A 255 -13.33 3.84 7.10
C ILE A 255 -12.05 4.62 6.78
N ASP A 256 -10.97 3.90 6.40
CA ASP A 256 -9.66 4.49 6.13
C ASP A 256 -9.27 4.29 4.64
N MET A 257 -9.09 5.39 3.91
CA MET A 257 -8.63 5.39 2.51
C MET A 257 -7.52 6.42 2.23
N VAL A 258 -6.81 6.85 3.28
CA VAL A 258 -5.72 7.84 3.20
C VAL A 258 -4.71 7.43 2.14
N ASP A 259 -4.32 8.39 1.29
CA ASP A 259 -3.28 8.25 0.28
C ASP A 259 -3.50 7.06 -0.70
N MET A 260 -4.72 6.53 -0.85
CA MET A 260 -4.98 5.26 -1.58
C MET A 260 -4.37 5.21 -2.99
N PHE A 261 -4.43 6.32 -3.76
CA PHE A 261 -3.87 6.44 -5.11
C PHE A 261 -2.71 7.45 -5.20
N LYS A 262 -2.10 7.80 -4.06
CA LYS A 262 -1.04 8.81 -4.03
C LYS A 262 0.12 8.43 -4.94
N SER A 263 0.57 9.38 -5.76
CA SER A 263 1.67 9.21 -6.71
C SER A 263 1.46 8.08 -7.74
N CYS A 264 0.22 7.75 -8.08
CA CYS A 264 -0.12 7.01 -9.30
C CYS A 264 0.05 7.91 -10.54
N LYS A 265 1.29 8.32 -10.82
CA LYS A 265 1.63 9.40 -11.76
C LYS A 265 1.21 9.12 -13.19
N SER A 266 1.29 7.87 -13.65
CA SER A 266 0.96 7.46 -15.02
C SER A 266 -0.50 7.07 -15.25
N LEU A 267 -1.35 7.09 -14.21
CA LEU A 267 -2.75 6.71 -14.34
C LEU A 267 -3.49 7.80 -15.14
N VAL A 268 -4.05 7.45 -16.30
CA VAL A 268 -4.69 8.42 -17.21
C VAL A 268 -6.16 8.67 -16.88
N SER A 269 -6.82 7.68 -16.27
CA SER A 269 -8.22 7.71 -15.87
C SER A 269 -8.40 6.85 -14.63
N LEU A 270 -9.29 7.28 -13.74
CA LEU A 270 -9.64 6.55 -12.54
C LEU A 270 -11.16 6.70 -12.31
N ASP A 271 -11.89 5.60 -12.50
CA ASP A 271 -13.33 5.57 -12.28
C ASP A 271 -13.62 5.17 -10.82
N VAL A 272 -14.08 6.14 -10.03
CA VAL A 272 -14.44 5.99 -8.61
C VAL A 272 -15.91 6.28 -8.37
N ILE A 273 -16.75 6.24 -9.41
CA ILE A 273 -18.17 6.61 -9.28
C ILE A 273 -18.91 5.72 -8.28
N ASN A 274 -18.50 4.46 -8.11
CA ASN A 274 -19.16 3.52 -7.20
C ASN A 274 -18.68 3.64 -5.74
N PHE A 275 -17.79 4.59 -5.43
CA PHE A 275 -17.25 4.71 -4.07
C PHE A 275 -18.29 5.32 -3.13
N ASP A 276 -18.63 4.58 -2.07
CA ASP A 276 -19.39 5.06 -0.93
C ASP A 276 -18.42 5.53 0.14
N THR A 277 -18.34 6.85 0.33
CA THR A 277 -17.44 7.48 1.30
C THR A 277 -18.13 7.92 2.58
N SER A 278 -19.39 7.51 2.80
CA SER A 278 -20.21 7.98 3.93
C SER A 278 -19.62 7.62 5.29
N ASN A 279 -18.78 6.59 5.39
CA ASN A 279 -18.10 6.16 6.61
C ASN A 279 -16.66 6.70 6.77
N VAL A 280 -16.16 7.48 5.80
CA VAL A 280 -14.77 7.93 5.76
C VAL A 280 -14.60 9.23 6.54
N ALA A 281 -13.63 9.25 7.47
CA ALA A 281 -13.30 10.43 8.26
C ALA A 281 -12.03 11.17 7.76
N ASP A 282 -11.12 10.46 7.09
CA ASP A 282 -9.86 11.00 6.59
C ASP A 282 -9.68 10.70 5.10
N MET A 283 -9.63 11.78 4.30
CA MET A 283 -9.39 11.78 2.86
C MET A 283 -8.05 12.45 2.50
N GLU A 284 -7.09 12.47 3.43
CA GLU A 284 -5.75 12.99 3.16
C GLU A 284 -5.14 12.30 1.94
N GLY A 285 -4.74 13.13 0.96
CA GLY A 285 -3.95 12.74 -0.20
C GLY A 285 -4.46 11.59 -1.08
N ILE A 286 -5.76 11.22 -1.04
CA ILE A 286 -6.33 10.11 -1.83
C ILE A 286 -5.86 10.16 -3.29
N PHE A 287 -5.90 11.35 -3.91
CA PHE A 287 -5.50 11.59 -5.30
C PHE A 287 -4.27 12.50 -5.40
N SER A 288 -3.42 12.55 -4.37
CA SER A 288 -2.21 13.38 -4.38
C SER A 288 -1.25 12.89 -5.46
N THR A 289 -0.80 13.79 -6.34
CA THR A 289 0.25 13.53 -7.33
C THR A 289 -0.17 12.47 -8.37
N CYS A 290 -1.47 12.40 -8.66
CA CYS A 290 -2.02 11.71 -9.82
C CYS A 290 -1.82 12.59 -11.07
N GLU A 291 -0.56 12.74 -11.49
CA GLU A 291 -0.16 13.75 -12.46
C GLU A 291 -0.79 13.61 -13.85
N SER A 292 -1.20 12.41 -14.26
CA SER A 292 -1.78 12.15 -15.60
C SER A 292 -3.31 12.07 -15.64
N VAL A 293 -3.98 12.05 -14.48
CA VAL A 293 -5.45 12.01 -14.43
C VAL A 293 -5.97 13.37 -14.87
N THR A 294 -6.84 13.38 -15.89
CA THR A 294 -7.40 14.62 -16.45
C THR A 294 -8.80 14.94 -15.93
N THR A 295 -9.57 13.91 -15.59
CA THR A 295 -10.93 14.01 -15.08
C THR A 295 -11.16 12.96 -14.00
N ILE A 296 -11.93 13.31 -12.98
CA ILE A 296 -12.40 12.38 -11.95
C ILE A 296 -13.84 12.76 -11.57
N ASP A 297 -14.74 11.78 -11.61
CA ASP A 297 -16.13 11.98 -11.19
C ASP A 297 -16.25 11.65 -9.70
N LEU A 298 -16.64 12.65 -8.91
CA LEU A 298 -16.75 12.59 -7.46
C LEU A 298 -18.20 12.79 -6.98
N SER A 299 -19.16 12.69 -7.89
CA SER A 299 -20.57 13.03 -7.61
C SER A 299 -21.21 12.15 -6.52
N ASN A 300 -20.71 10.93 -6.33
CA ASN A 300 -21.19 10.01 -5.28
C ASN A 300 -20.43 10.10 -3.94
N PHE A 301 -19.40 10.95 -3.84
CA PHE A 301 -18.68 11.12 -2.58
C PHE A 301 -19.58 11.85 -1.57
N ASP A 302 -19.93 11.16 -0.49
CA ASP A 302 -20.49 11.76 0.72
C ASP A 302 -19.33 12.13 1.65
N THR A 303 -19.08 13.43 1.81
CA THR A 303 -18.00 13.93 2.68
C THR A 303 -18.50 14.48 4.01
N SER A 304 -19.78 14.27 4.35
CA SER A 304 -20.39 14.87 5.54
C SER A 304 -19.75 14.45 6.85
N ASN A 305 -19.08 13.28 6.89
CA ASN A 305 -18.33 12.79 8.05
C ASN A 305 -16.82 13.09 7.99
N VAL A 306 -16.33 13.70 6.91
CA VAL A 306 -14.89 13.92 6.70
C VAL A 306 -14.39 15.07 7.58
N ILE A 307 -13.26 14.84 8.24
CA ILE A 307 -12.59 15.79 9.13
C ILE A 307 -11.29 16.31 8.49
N ASN A 308 -10.60 15.48 7.70
CA ASN A 308 -9.32 15.82 7.07
C ASN A 308 -9.37 15.59 5.55
N MET A 309 -9.04 16.63 4.77
CA MET A 309 -8.91 16.60 3.30
C MET A 309 -7.55 17.17 2.86
N ARG A 310 -6.57 17.16 3.76
CA ARG A 310 -5.24 17.72 3.50
C ARG A 310 -4.66 17.12 2.22
N GLY A 311 -4.22 17.99 1.32
CA GLY A 311 -3.51 17.57 0.12
C GLY A 311 -4.25 16.58 -0.78
N MET A 312 -5.59 16.47 -0.70
CA MET A 312 -6.38 15.47 -1.42
C MET A 312 -6.04 15.39 -2.93
N PHE A 313 -5.74 16.53 -3.56
CA PHE A 313 -5.33 16.64 -4.96
C PHE A 313 -3.92 17.23 -5.15
N TYR A 314 -3.10 17.30 -4.08
CA TYR A 314 -1.77 17.93 -4.10
C TYR A 314 -0.94 17.48 -5.32
N GLY A 315 -0.50 18.42 -6.15
CA GLY A 315 0.35 18.14 -7.30
C GLY A 315 -0.31 17.33 -8.41
N SER A 316 -1.64 17.19 -8.43
CA SER A 316 -2.38 16.57 -9.54
C SER A 316 -2.51 17.57 -10.68
N LYS A 317 -1.45 17.63 -11.49
CA LYS A 317 -1.19 18.72 -12.43
C LYS A 317 -2.08 18.73 -13.66
N SER A 318 -2.68 17.61 -14.07
CA SER A 318 -3.46 17.50 -15.31
C SER A 318 -4.97 17.71 -15.18
N ILE A 319 -5.52 17.72 -13.97
CA ILE A 319 -6.95 17.97 -13.76
C ILE A 319 -7.24 19.44 -14.09
N THR A 320 -8.20 19.69 -14.98
CA THR A 320 -8.55 21.05 -15.43
C THR A 320 -9.76 21.64 -14.73
N SER A 321 -10.66 20.79 -14.24
CA SER A 321 -11.83 21.18 -13.47
C SER A 321 -12.20 20.10 -12.46
N LEU A 322 -12.72 20.50 -11.30
CA LEU A 322 -13.29 19.59 -10.32
C LEU A 322 -14.74 19.97 -10.01
N ASP A 323 -15.63 18.99 -10.07
CA ASP A 323 -16.98 19.11 -9.52
C ASP A 323 -16.99 18.53 -8.10
N LEU A 324 -17.08 19.42 -7.12
CA LEU A 324 -17.16 19.11 -5.70
C LEU A 324 -18.53 19.54 -5.14
N SER A 325 -19.56 19.62 -5.97
CA SER A 325 -20.92 19.99 -5.54
C SER A 325 -21.56 18.97 -4.58
N SER A 326 -21.08 17.73 -4.57
CA SER A 326 -21.44 16.71 -3.58
C SER A 326 -20.80 16.95 -2.21
N PHE A 327 -19.69 17.69 -2.14
CA PHE A 327 -18.88 17.81 -0.93
C PHE A 327 -19.58 18.71 0.11
N ASP A 328 -19.71 18.17 1.31
CA ASP A 328 -20.01 18.89 2.53
C ASP A 328 -18.74 19.00 3.37
N THR A 329 -18.17 20.21 3.45
CA THR A 329 -16.96 20.48 4.23
C THR A 329 -17.27 21.10 5.59
N GLY A 330 -18.53 21.08 6.02
CA GLY A 330 -19.00 21.66 7.28
C GLY A 330 -18.40 21.02 8.55
N ASN A 331 -17.81 19.83 8.45
CA ASN A 331 -17.09 19.17 9.54
C ASN A 331 -15.56 19.14 9.35
N VAL A 332 -15.07 19.59 8.19
CA VAL A 332 -13.64 19.52 7.85
C VAL A 332 -12.87 20.57 8.65
N ILE A 333 -11.78 20.14 9.28
CA ILE A 333 -10.88 21.02 10.04
C ILE A 333 -9.55 21.28 9.31
N ASN A 334 -9.23 20.50 8.28
CA ASN A 334 -7.98 20.62 7.54
C ASN A 334 -8.18 20.39 6.03
N MET A 335 -7.99 21.45 5.25
CA MET A 335 -7.93 21.45 3.78
C MET A 335 -6.60 22.05 3.29
N SER A 336 -5.58 22.05 4.15
CA SER A 336 -4.29 22.64 3.79
C SER A 336 -3.71 21.93 2.58
N THR A 337 -3.15 22.72 1.66
CA THR A 337 -2.54 22.24 0.42
C THR A 337 -3.44 21.38 -0.48
N MET A 338 -4.77 21.39 -0.31
CA MET A 338 -5.69 20.48 -1.02
C MET A 338 -5.53 20.51 -2.54
N PHE A 339 -5.31 21.70 -3.13
CA PHE A 339 -5.07 21.90 -4.56
C PHE A 339 -3.69 22.51 -4.85
N TYR A 340 -2.75 22.41 -3.89
CA TYR A 340 -1.41 22.94 -4.06
C TYR A 340 -0.73 22.29 -5.27
N GLU A 341 -0.08 23.08 -6.14
CA GLU A 341 0.56 22.60 -7.38
C GLU A 341 -0.39 21.92 -8.40
N CYS A 342 -1.71 22.12 -8.29
CA CYS A 342 -2.66 21.74 -9.35
C CYS A 342 -2.62 22.75 -10.50
N SER A 343 -1.50 22.79 -11.24
CA SER A 343 -1.20 23.88 -12.17
C SER A 343 -2.18 24.02 -13.35
N SER A 344 -2.88 22.96 -13.76
CA SER A 344 -3.89 23.03 -14.82
C SER A 344 -5.32 23.23 -14.30
N LEU A 345 -5.55 23.13 -13.00
CA LEU A 345 -6.88 23.25 -12.41
C LEU A 345 -7.35 24.69 -12.55
N ALA A 346 -8.37 24.93 -13.37
CA ALA A 346 -8.86 26.26 -13.71
C ALA A 346 -10.19 26.60 -13.02
N SER A 347 -11.03 25.60 -12.76
CA SER A 347 -12.33 25.78 -12.11
C SER A 347 -12.63 24.71 -11.08
N ILE A 348 -13.31 25.12 -10.02
CA ILE A 348 -13.87 24.22 -9.01
C ILE A 348 -15.33 24.60 -8.84
N LEU A 349 -16.22 23.63 -8.95
CA LEU A 349 -17.64 23.75 -8.66
C LEU A 349 -17.90 23.26 -7.25
N VAL A 350 -18.65 24.01 -6.45
CA VAL A 350 -19.00 23.64 -5.08
C VAL A 350 -20.46 23.98 -4.78
N ALA A 351 -21.08 23.30 -3.82
CA ALA A 351 -22.46 23.58 -3.43
C ALA A 351 -22.58 24.76 -2.47
N ASN A 352 -23.58 25.62 -2.71
CA ASN A 352 -23.96 26.69 -1.81
C ASN A 352 -24.25 26.18 -0.39
N GLY A 353 -23.58 26.75 0.61
CA GLY A 353 -23.78 26.43 2.02
C GLY A 353 -23.14 25.13 2.51
N LYS A 354 -22.54 24.33 1.62
CA LYS A 354 -21.83 23.09 1.97
C LYS A 354 -20.30 23.23 1.94
N TRP A 355 -19.79 24.11 1.07
CA TRP A 355 -18.37 24.43 1.02
C TRP A 355 -18.00 25.50 2.06
N VAL A 356 -17.68 25.03 3.27
CA VAL A 356 -17.32 25.85 4.43
C VAL A 356 -15.80 25.80 4.62
N THR A 357 -15.14 26.95 4.45
CA THR A 357 -13.68 27.09 4.62
C THR A 357 -13.29 27.81 5.92
N SER A 358 -14.22 28.52 6.56
CA SER A 358 -13.95 29.43 7.68
C SER A 358 -13.45 28.75 8.96
N GLN A 359 -13.73 27.46 9.13
CA GLN A 359 -13.33 26.67 10.29
C GLN A 359 -12.11 25.77 10.01
N ALA A 360 -11.75 25.59 8.74
CA ALA A 360 -10.69 24.68 8.35
C ALA A 360 -9.35 25.41 8.23
N ASN A 361 -8.26 24.71 8.50
CA ASN A 361 -6.95 25.13 8.05
C ASN A 361 -6.89 25.03 6.52
N ILE A 362 -6.85 26.17 5.83
CA ILE A 362 -6.76 26.28 4.37
C ILE A 362 -5.38 26.77 3.89
N SER A 363 -4.34 26.61 4.71
CA SER A 363 -2.99 27.07 4.38
C SER A 363 -2.53 26.52 3.04
N ASN A 364 -2.12 27.41 2.15
CA ASN A 364 -1.59 27.12 0.80
C ASN A 364 -2.54 26.28 -0.07
N MET A 365 -3.85 26.28 0.23
CA MET A 365 -4.84 25.42 -0.43
C MET A 365 -4.87 25.62 -1.95
N PHE A 366 -4.65 26.85 -2.42
CA PHE A 366 -4.69 27.24 -3.83
C PHE A 366 -3.33 27.73 -4.36
N ASP A 367 -2.24 27.56 -3.61
CA ASP A 367 -0.94 28.02 -4.07
C ASP A 367 -0.45 27.16 -5.25
N LEU A 368 0.14 27.81 -6.25
CA LEU A 368 0.63 27.15 -7.47
C LEU A 368 -0.45 26.37 -8.26
N CYS A 369 -1.74 26.67 -8.05
CA CYS A 369 -2.83 26.18 -8.88
C CYS A 369 -3.34 27.25 -9.86
N GLY A 370 -4.10 26.84 -10.89
CA GLY A 370 -4.66 27.73 -11.91
C GLY A 370 -6.02 28.35 -11.54
N VAL A 371 -6.56 28.05 -10.36
CA VAL A 371 -7.92 28.46 -9.98
C VAL A 371 -7.94 29.95 -9.69
N SER A 372 -8.76 30.68 -10.43
CA SER A 372 -8.96 32.12 -10.23
C SER A 372 -10.21 32.44 -9.42
N ASP A 373 -11.21 31.56 -9.43
CA ASP A 373 -12.43 31.68 -8.64
C ASP A 373 -13.06 30.29 -8.38
N VAL A 374 -13.84 30.19 -7.31
CA VAL A 374 -14.62 28.99 -6.96
C VAL A 374 -16.08 29.26 -7.32
N ILE A 375 -16.67 28.40 -8.13
CA ILE A 375 -18.03 28.55 -8.65
C ILE A 375 -19.01 27.88 -7.68
N TYR A 376 -19.99 28.62 -7.19
CA TYR A 376 -21.01 28.11 -6.29
C TYR A 376 -22.32 27.83 -7.05
N VAL A 377 -22.88 26.63 -6.87
CA VAL A 377 -24.16 26.19 -7.47
C VAL A 377 -25.24 25.87 -6.46
#